data_AF-A0A7D4Y736-F1
#
_entry.id   AF-A0A7D4Y736-F1
#
_cell.length_a   1.000
_cell.length_b   1.000
_cell.length_c   1.000
_cell.angle_alpha   90.00
_cell.angle_beta   90.00
_cell.angle_gamma   90.00
#
_symmetry.space_group_name_H-M   'P 1'
#
loop_
_entity.id
_entity.type
_entity.pdbx_description
1 polymer ?
#
loop_
_entity_poly.entity_id
_entity_poly.type
_entity_poly.pdbx_seq_one_letter_code
_entity_poly.pdbx_strand_id
1 'polypeptide(L)'
;MDRESPEGTADDDEQTVEGMMSHLEDAKQLQEAKSRGEDLATSAIQRAISQRLDPAVLGSNHEQRLVELEENEAVTHRAGKAWKSAKVGVEIHGRLPIYYRIDGEITHTGIISKIAIDPEEGTKEAEEFVEHITDADTYADYNDRLDTTTYIVTGGKRLANPFPQSELQKLVSGENIDQGYSYQPAYVRQRDGDFPDFP
;
A
#
# COMPACT_ATOMS: atom_id res chain seq x y z
N MET A 1 -35.08 -27.28 -58.54
CA MET A 1 -35.78 -27.00 -57.28
C MET A 1 -34.71 -26.64 -56.27
N ASP A 2 -34.33 -25.36 -56.24
CA ASP A 2 -34.79 -24.34 -55.26
C ASP A 2 -33.80 -24.35 -54.08
N ARG A 3 -32.76 -23.49 -54.06
CA ARG A 3 -32.77 -22.11 -53.53
C ARG A 3 -33.66 -21.97 -52.31
N GLU A 4 -33.04 -21.90 -51.14
CA GLU A 4 -33.42 -20.99 -50.06
C GLU A 4 -32.23 -20.78 -49.12
N SER A 5 -31.71 -19.54 -49.15
CA SER A 5 -30.94 -18.93 -48.07
C SER A 5 -31.92 -18.35 -47.05
N PRO A 6 -31.51 -18.21 -45.80
CA PRO A 6 -31.75 -16.97 -45.04
C PRO A 6 -30.38 -16.42 -44.56
N GLU A 7 -29.97 -15.19 -44.90
CA GLU A 7 -30.40 -13.92 -44.27
C GLU A 7 -30.45 -14.10 -42.73
N GLY A 8 -29.57 -13.54 -41.90
CA GLY A 8 -28.90 -12.26 -41.95
C GLY A 8 -29.30 -11.49 -40.70
N THR A 9 -28.41 -11.37 -39.72
CA THR A 9 -28.33 -10.25 -38.75
C THR A 9 -26.89 -10.21 -38.25
N ALA A 10 -26.05 -9.49 -38.99
CA ALA A 10 -24.87 -8.88 -38.39
C ALA A 10 -25.40 -7.68 -37.58
N ASP A 11 -25.43 -7.81 -36.26
CA ASP A 11 -25.46 -6.64 -35.38
C ASP A 11 -24.09 -5.96 -35.52
N ASP A 12 -24.01 -5.08 -36.51
CA ASP A 12 -22.95 -4.08 -36.63
C ASP A 12 -23.30 -3.00 -35.61
N ASP A 13 -22.75 -3.13 -34.40
CA ASP A 13 -22.72 -2.05 -33.41
C ASP A 13 -21.92 -0.90 -34.03
N GLU A 14 -22.61 0.00 -34.72
CA GLU A 14 -22.08 1.31 -35.12
C GLU A 14 -21.69 2.05 -33.84
N GLN A 15 -20.43 1.89 -33.44
CA GLN A 15 -19.78 2.74 -32.43
C GLN A 15 -19.67 4.15 -33.01
N THR A 16 -20.77 4.90 -32.91
CA THR A 16 -20.82 6.30 -33.31
C THR A 16 -19.84 7.10 -32.45
N VAL A 17 -19.20 8.11 -33.06
CA VAL A 17 -18.26 9.02 -32.37
C VAL A 17 -18.93 9.67 -31.16
N GLU A 18 -20.23 9.88 -31.20
CA GLU A 18 -21.04 10.44 -30.12
C GLU A 18 -21.22 9.45 -28.94
N GLY A 19 -21.41 8.15 -29.22
CA GLY A 19 -21.36 7.09 -28.20
C GLY A 19 -19.98 6.97 -27.56
N MET A 20 -18.91 7.07 -28.36
CA MET A 20 -17.53 7.10 -27.84
C MET A 20 -17.26 8.34 -26.98
N MET A 21 -17.77 9.51 -27.35
CA MET A 21 -17.63 10.75 -26.55
C MET A 21 -18.43 10.72 -25.24
N SER A 22 -19.64 10.15 -25.25
CA SER A 22 -20.43 9.92 -24.03
C SER A 22 -19.67 9.04 -23.03
N HIS A 23 -19.03 7.96 -23.50
CA HIS A 23 -18.23 7.10 -22.65
C HIS A 23 -16.97 7.80 -22.09
N LEU A 24 -16.40 8.76 -22.82
CA LEU A 24 -15.27 9.57 -22.33
C LEU A 24 -15.69 10.55 -21.24
N GLU A 25 -16.88 11.17 -21.37
CA GLU A 25 -17.41 12.07 -20.34
C GLU A 25 -17.79 11.32 -19.06
N ASP A 26 -18.42 10.15 -19.18
CA ASP A 26 -18.74 9.30 -18.03
C ASP A 26 -17.47 8.77 -17.34
N ALA A 27 -16.46 8.35 -18.11
CA ALA A 27 -15.17 7.90 -17.57
C ALA A 27 -14.46 9.05 -16.82
N LYS A 28 -14.53 10.27 -17.35
CA LYS A 28 -13.96 11.46 -16.71
C LYS A 28 -14.70 11.81 -15.42
N GLN A 29 -16.03 11.77 -15.40
CA GLN A 29 -16.82 12.03 -14.19
C GLN A 29 -16.56 10.98 -13.11
N LEU A 30 -16.44 9.70 -13.48
CA LEU A 30 -16.04 8.63 -12.56
C LEU A 30 -14.64 8.85 -12.00
N GLN A 31 -13.70 9.31 -12.83
CA GLN A 31 -12.34 9.62 -12.39
C GLN A 31 -12.30 10.82 -11.43
N GLU A 32 -13.09 11.87 -11.69
CA GLU A 32 -13.22 13.05 -10.82
C GLU A 32 -13.93 12.72 -9.49
N ALA A 33 -14.95 11.86 -9.51
CA ALA A 33 -15.59 11.40 -8.28
C ALA A 33 -14.65 10.54 -7.45
N LYS A 34 -13.88 9.66 -8.09
CA LYS A 34 -12.87 8.83 -7.45
C LYS A 34 -11.76 9.67 -6.83
N SER A 35 -11.23 10.66 -7.53
CA SER A 35 -10.17 11.53 -7.01
C SER A 35 -10.64 12.35 -5.80
N ARG A 36 -11.86 12.92 -5.85
CA ARG A 36 -12.46 13.62 -4.69
C ARG A 36 -12.66 12.70 -3.49
N GLY A 37 -13.09 11.46 -3.72
CA GLY A 37 -13.22 10.45 -2.67
C GLY A 37 -11.88 10.08 -2.05
N GLU A 38 -10.83 9.92 -2.87
CA GLU A 38 -9.46 9.64 -2.44
C GLU A 38 -8.86 10.80 -1.62
N ASP A 39 -9.08 12.06 -2.02
CA ASP A 39 -8.62 13.23 -1.27
C ASP A 39 -9.27 13.35 0.10
N LEU A 40 -10.60 13.15 0.17
CA LEU A 40 -11.34 13.14 1.43
C LEU A 40 -10.89 11.99 2.32
N ALA A 41 -10.74 10.78 1.78
CA ALA A 41 -10.25 9.62 2.53
C ALA A 41 -8.82 9.83 3.04
N THR A 42 -7.93 10.40 2.22
CA THR A 42 -6.55 10.75 2.62
C THR A 42 -6.57 11.74 3.78
N SER A 43 -7.42 12.78 3.71
CA SER A 43 -7.55 13.76 4.79
C SER A 43 -8.10 13.15 6.09
N ALA A 44 -9.03 12.18 5.99
CA ALA A 44 -9.59 11.48 7.14
C ALA A 44 -8.57 10.55 7.79
N ILE A 45 -7.79 9.83 6.98
CA ILE A 45 -6.71 8.96 7.47
C ILE A 45 -5.65 9.80 8.19
N GLN A 46 -5.17 10.89 7.58
CA GLN A 46 -4.17 11.75 8.21
C GLN A 46 -4.67 12.34 9.54
N ARG A 47 -5.93 12.77 9.58
CA ARG A 47 -6.56 13.24 10.83
C ARG A 47 -6.61 12.13 11.89
N ALA A 48 -7.03 10.93 11.50
CA ALA A 48 -7.11 9.80 12.43
C ALA A 48 -5.72 9.41 12.96
N ILE A 49 -4.70 9.37 12.09
CA ILE A 49 -3.30 9.15 12.48
C ILE A 49 -2.86 10.21 13.49
N SER A 50 -3.15 11.48 13.25
CA SER A 50 -2.73 12.60 14.12
C SER A 50 -3.37 12.58 15.50
N GLN A 51 -4.55 11.99 15.64
CA GLN A 51 -5.38 12.02 16.86
C GLN A 51 -5.32 10.73 17.69
N ARG A 52 -4.63 9.71 17.19
CA ARG A 52 -4.61 8.36 17.79
C ARG A 52 -3.19 7.90 18.03
N LEU A 53 -3.04 7.05 19.04
CA LEU A 53 -1.78 6.39 19.38
C LEU A 53 -1.72 4.93 18.91
N ASP A 54 -2.76 4.44 18.24
CA ASP A 54 -2.82 3.09 17.68
C ASP A 54 -2.80 2.98 16.14
N PRO A 55 -2.34 3.97 15.34
CA PRO A 55 -2.28 3.79 13.89
C PRO A 55 -1.18 2.82 13.49
N ALA A 56 -1.47 1.97 12.50
CA ALA A 56 -0.52 1.06 11.89
C ALA A 56 -0.77 0.97 10.37
N VAL A 57 0.20 0.43 9.64
CA VAL A 57 0.11 0.15 8.21
C VAL A 57 -0.04 -1.35 7.99
N LEU A 58 -0.90 -1.75 7.06
CA LEU A 58 -0.91 -3.08 6.48
C LEU A 58 -0.28 -3.02 5.08
N GLY A 59 0.82 -3.74 4.92
CA GLY A 59 1.52 -3.93 3.64
C GLY A 59 1.72 -5.40 3.31
N SER A 60 2.27 -5.69 2.13
CA SER A 60 2.88 -6.97 1.81
C SER A 60 4.29 -6.73 1.32
N ASN A 61 5.10 -7.77 1.42
CA ASN A 61 6.39 -7.83 0.76
C ASN A 61 6.67 -9.27 0.34
N HIS A 62 7.71 -9.48 -0.44
CA HIS A 62 8.19 -10.83 -0.76
C HIS A 62 8.74 -11.51 0.50
N GLU A 63 8.53 -12.82 0.64
CA GLU A 63 8.96 -13.59 1.82
C GLU A 63 10.45 -13.40 2.10
N GLN A 64 11.29 -13.44 1.08
CA GLN A 64 12.73 -13.20 1.21
C GLN A 64 13.05 -11.85 1.87
N ARG A 65 12.34 -10.77 1.48
CA ARG A 65 12.51 -9.45 2.08
C ARG A 65 12.09 -9.42 3.56
N LEU A 66 11.10 -10.23 3.92
CA LEU A 66 10.64 -10.33 5.31
C LEU A 66 11.62 -11.13 6.17
N VAL A 67 12.28 -12.15 5.62
CA VAL A 67 13.39 -12.85 6.31
C VAL A 67 14.54 -11.88 6.58
N GLU A 68 14.91 -11.05 5.60
CA GLU A 68 15.95 -10.05 5.80
C GLU A 68 15.58 -9.05 6.91
N LEU A 69 14.30 -8.69 7.01
CA LEU A 69 13.78 -7.86 8.09
C LEU A 69 13.92 -8.54 9.48
N GLU A 70 13.90 -9.87 9.57
CA GLU A 70 14.15 -10.59 10.83
C GLU A 70 15.64 -10.61 11.21
N GLU A 71 16.52 -10.68 10.21
CA GLU A 71 17.96 -10.89 10.40
C GLU A 71 18.75 -9.59 10.62
N ASN A 72 18.17 -8.44 10.29
CA ASN A 72 18.84 -7.14 10.33
C ASN A 72 18.13 -6.18 11.29
N GLU A 73 18.90 -5.31 11.95
CA GLU A 73 18.32 -4.30 12.86
C GLU A 73 17.42 -3.29 12.14
N ALA A 74 17.73 -3.02 10.87
CA ALA A 74 17.03 -2.08 10.00
C ALA A 74 17.14 -2.52 8.53
N VAL A 75 16.03 -2.45 7.79
CA VAL A 75 15.98 -2.77 6.36
C VAL A 75 15.18 -1.72 5.61
N THR A 76 15.69 -1.29 4.46
CA THR A 76 14.98 -0.42 3.54
C THR A 76 14.02 -1.22 2.66
N HIS A 77 12.74 -0.82 2.71
CA HIS A 77 11.67 -1.29 1.85
C HIS A 77 11.19 -0.18 0.92
N ARG A 78 10.58 -0.58 -0.20
CA ARG A 78 10.10 0.34 -1.25
C ARG A 78 8.67 0.01 -1.64
N ALA A 79 7.97 1.01 -2.17
CA ALA A 79 6.68 0.84 -2.81
C ALA A 79 6.48 1.87 -3.91
N GLY A 80 6.02 1.42 -5.09
CA GLY A 80 5.72 2.28 -6.25
C GLY A 80 4.46 3.14 -6.12
N LYS A 81 3.99 3.42 -4.90
CA LYS A 81 2.86 4.32 -4.62
C LYS A 81 3.23 5.25 -3.50
N ALA A 82 2.75 6.49 -3.52
CA ALA A 82 3.02 7.47 -2.48
C ALA A 82 2.22 7.21 -1.19
N TRP A 83 2.90 6.82 -0.11
CA TRP A 83 2.28 6.55 1.20
C TRP A 83 2.23 7.82 2.06
N LYS A 84 1.60 8.88 1.53
CA LYS A 84 1.59 10.21 2.16
C LYS A 84 1.09 10.19 3.60
N SER A 85 0.05 9.42 3.91
CA SER A 85 -0.47 9.35 5.28
C SER A 85 0.45 8.58 6.23
N ALA A 86 1.20 7.59 5.73
CA ALA A 86 2.23 6.92 6.53
C ALA A 86 3.36 7.88 6.88
N LYS A 87 3.78 8.73 5.93
CA LYS A 87 4.75 9.80 6.19
C LYS A 87 4.30 10.74 7.30
N VAL A 88 3.05 11.22 7.25
CA VAL A 88 2.46 12.02 8.33
C VAL A 88 2.51 11.27 9.67
N GLY A 89 2.24 9.95 9.69
CA GLY A 89 2.31 9.16 10.92
C GLY A 89 3.71 9.09 11.52
N VAL A 90 4.73 8.89 10.69
CA VAL A 90 6.13 8.90 11.16
C VAL A 90 6.56 10.29 11.61
N GLU A 91 6.16 11.36 10.91
CA GLU A 91 6.49 12.74 11.29
C GLU A 91 5.87 13.15 12.64
N ILE A 92 4.64 12.70 12.92
CA ILE A 92 3.93 13.04 14.16
C ILE A 92 4.40 12.18 15.33
N HIS A 93 4.52 10.87 15.13
CA HIS A 93 4.75 9.91 16.22
C HIS A 93 6.22 9.47 16.33
N GLY A 94 7.08 9.92 15.41
CA GLY A 94 8.46 9.48 15.27
C GLY A 94 8.63 8.06 14.74
N ARG A 95 7.53 7.31 14.58
CA ARG A 95 7.49 5.93 14.11
C ARG A 95 6.07 5.55 13.67
N LEU A 96 5.94 4.49 12.87
CA LEU A 96 4.64 3.93 12.53
C LEU A 96 4.70 2.39 12.44
N PRO A 97 3.96 1.66 13.29
CA PRO A 97 3.87 0.20 13.20
C PRO A 97 3.43 -0.28 11.82
N ILE A 98 3.98 -1.40 11.37
CA ILE A 98 3.61 -2.05 10.12
C ILE A 98 3.41 -3.56 10.32
N TYR A 99 2.31 -4.06 9.78
CA TYR A 99 2.00 -5.46 9.59
C TYR A 99 2.30 -5.87 8.15
N TYR A 100 2.98 -7.00 8.00
CA TYR A 100 3.21 -7.61 6.69
C TYR A 100 2.38 -8.87 6.54
N ARG A 101 1.69 -8.95 5.40
CA ARG A 101 0.96 -10.15 4.99
C ARG A 101 1.67 -10.94 3.90
N ILE A 102 1.48 -12.24 3.94
CA ILE A 102 1.70 -13.17 2.83
C ILE A 102 0.37 -13.91 2.63
N ASP A 103 -0.19 -13.87 1.42
CA ASP A 103 -1.45 -14.55 1.06
C ASP A 103 -2.64 -14.30 2.01
N GLY A 104 -2.73 -13.08 2.55
CA GLY A 104 -3.82 -12.67 3.44
C GLY A 104 -3.60 -13.00 4.92
N GLU A 105 -2.49 -13.64 5.27
CA GLU A 105 -2.09 -13.92 6.65
C GLU A 105 -1.00 -12.95 7.09
N ILE A 106 -1.17 -12.36 8.27
CA ILE A 106 -0.19 -11.49 8.92
C ILE A 106 0.89 -12.36 9.54
N THR A 107 2.08 -12.30 8.96
CA THR A 107 3.20 -13.17 9.31
C THR A 107 4.33 -12.41 9.98
N HIS A 108 4.51 -11.13 9.67
CA HIS A 108 5.60 -10.32 10.22
C HIS A 108 5.10 -8.95 10.67
N THR A 109 5.89 -8.36 11.57
CA THR A 109 5.69 -7.00 12.08
C THR A 109 7.01 -6.26 12.07
N GLY A 110 6.94 -4.94 12.01
CA GLY A 110 8.08 -4.04 12.21
C GLY A 110 7.58 -2.63 12.51
N ILE A 111 8.49 -1.69 12.65
CA ILE A 111 8.13 -0.27 12.79
C ILE A 111 8.85 0.53 11.72
N ILE A 112 8.08 1.33 10.99
CA ILE A 112 8.60 2.32 10.05
C ILE A 112 9.22 3.43 10.89
N SER A 113 10.54 3.56 10.88
CA SER A 113 11.28 4.58 11.62
C SER A 113 11.52 5.83 10.78
N LYS A 114 11.65 5.67 9.45
CA LYS A 114 11.84 6.74 8.48
C LYS A 114 11.12 6.43 7.19
N ILE A 115 10.65 7.47 6.51
CA ILE A 115 9.91 7.34 5.25
C ILE A 115 10.06 8.61 4.43
N ALA A 116 10.44 8.45 3.17
CA ALA A 116 10.48 9.49 2.17
C ALA A 116 9.49 9.18 1.04
N ILE A 117 8.93 10.26 0.47
CA ILE A 117 8.11 10.21 -0.73
C ILE A 117 8.93 10.88 -1.82
N ASP A 118 9.14 10.17 -2.92
CA ASP A 118 9.96 10.57 -4.06
C ASP A 118 11.37 11.05 -3.65
N PRO A 119 12.17 10.22 -2.92
CA PRO A 119 13.51 10.62 -2.49
C PRO A 119 14.45 10.83 -3.69
N GLU A 120 15.23 11.90 -3.66
CA GLU A 120 16.21 12.21 -4.68
C GLU A 120 17.57 11.57 -4.36
N GLU A 121 18.10 10.75 -5.27
CA GLU A 121 19.43 10.13 -5.10
C GLU A 121 20.53 11.19 -4.95
N GLY A 122 21.55 10.87 -4.13
CA GLY A 122 22.66 11.77 -3.83
C GLY A 122 22.33 12.86 -2.80
N THR A 123 21.12 12.88 -2.26
CA THR A 123 20.80 13.67 -1.07
C THR A 123 21.16 12.91 0.21
N LYS A 124 21.46 13.65 1.28
CA LYS A 124 21.77 13.06 2.60
C LYS A 124 20.63 12.19 3.14
N GLU A 125 19.38 12.56 2.86
CA GLU A 125 18.20 11.77 3.25
C GLU A 125 18.16 10.44 2.49
N ALA A 126 18.41 10.47 1.18
CA ALA A 126 18.49 9.27 0.35
C ALA A 126 19.64 8.33 0.74
N GLU A 127 20.80 8.88 1.12
CA GLU A 127 21.97 8.09 1.56
C GLU A 127 21.64 7.18 2.74
N GLU A 128 20.85 7.65 3.69
CA GLU A 128 20.44 6.85 4.85
C GLU A 128 19.55 5.66 4.45
N PHE A 129 18.62 5.85 3.52
CA PHE A 129 17.85 4.71 2.98
C PHE A 129 18.76 3.73 2.27
N VAL A 130 19.76 4.24 1.55
CA VAL A 130 20.72 3.42 0.82
C VAL A 130 21.59 2.57 1.74
N GLU A 131 22.01 3.10 2.89
CA GLU A 131 22.81 2.38 3.90
C GLU A 131 22.10 1.15 4.48
N HIS A 132 20.77 1.15 4.48
CA HIS A 132 19.94 0.04 4.96
C HIS A 132 19.41 -0.87 3.84
N ILE A 133 19.92 -0.72 2.62
CA ILE A 133 19.72 -1.71 1.56
C ILE A 133 20.71 -2.85 1.78
N THR A 134 20.18 -4.04 2.00
CA THR A 134 20.92 -5.27 2.23
C THR A 134 21.55 -5.82 0.93
N ASP A 135 22.64 -6.58 1.05
CA ASP A 135 23.30 -7.21 -0.11
C ASP A 135 22.42 -8.28 -0.80
N ALA A 136 21.42 -8.81 -0.08
CA ALA A 136 20.45 -9.77 -0.61
C ALA A 136 19.27 -9.09 -1.34
N ASP A 137 19.26 -7.75 -1.42
CA ASP A 137 18.22 -6.99 -2.09
C ASP A 137 18.23 -7.18 -3.61
N THR A 138 17.26 -7.93 -4.11
CA THR A 138 17.04 -8.13 -5.55
C THR A 138 16.14 -7.05 -6.18
N TYR A 139 15.64 -6.08 -5.38
CA TYR A 139 14.77 -5.03 -5.91
C TYR A 139 15.50 -4.18 -6.96
N ALA A 140 16.75 -3.82 -6.66
CA ALA A 140 17.60 -3.00 -7.51
C ALA A 140 18.07 -3.71 -8.80
N ASP A 141 17.86 -5.03 -8.91
CA ASP A 141 18.13 -5.77 -10.16
C ASP A 141 17.15 -5.40 -11.27
N TYR A 142 15.97 -4.90 -10.90
CA TYR A 142 14.86 -4.61 -11.82
C TYR A 142 14.32 -3.18 -11.72
N ASN A 143 14.70 -2.42 -10.69
CA ASN A 143 14.22 -1.07 -10.41
C ASN A 143 15.37 -0.18 -9.93
N ASP A 144 15.10 1.12 -9.81
CA ASP A 144 16.00 2.05 -9.12
C ASP A 144 16.14 1.65 -7.64
N ARG A 145 17.27 2.06 -7.02
CA ARG A 145 17.57 1.70 -5.62
C ARG A 145 16.55 2.26 -4.64
N LEU A 146 15.93 3.38 -5.03
CA LEU A 146 14.87 4.08 -4.34
C LEU A 146 13.60 4.09 -5.22
N ASP A 147 12.45 4.28 -4.58
CA ASP A 147 11.16 4.35 -5.28
C ASP A 147 10.26 5.44 -4.65
N THR A 148 9.12 5.69 -5.29
CA THR A 148 8.03 6.60 -4.94
C THR A 148 7.79 6.70 -3.43
N THR A 149 7.73 5.56 -2.73
CA THR A 149 7.86 5.52 -1.28
C THR A 149 9.05 4.66 -0.93
N THR A 150 9.98 5.22 -0.17
CA THR A 150 11.11 4.48 0.40
C THR A 150 11.11 4.66 1.91
N TYR A 151 11.26 3.56 2.65
CA TYR A 151 11.10 3.59 4.09
C TYR A 151 11.98 2.56 4.80
N ILE A 152 12.47 2.92 5.98
CA ILE A 152 13.28 2.05 6.84
C ILE A 152 12.35 1.39 7.85
N VAL A 153 12.43 0.07 7.94
CA VAL A 153 11.73 -0.72 8.95
C VAL A 153 12.74 -1.26 9.94
N THR A 154 12.46 -1.08 11.23
CA THR A 154 13.26 -1.60 12.34
C THR A 154 12.44 -2.52 13.23
N GLY A 155 13.13 -3.29 14.08
CA GLY A 155 12.49 -4.19 15.03
C GLY A 155 11.64 -5.27 14.35
N GLY A 156 12.09 -5.68 13.17
CA GLY A 156 11.45 -6.71 12.37
C GLY A 156 11.38 -8.04 13.10
N LYS A 157 10.22 -8.69 13.08
CA LYS A 157 10.05 -10.03 13.65
C LYS A 157 8.95 -10.80 12.93
N ARG A 158 9.18 -12.10 12.76
CA ARG A 158 8.13 -13.06 12.45
C ARG A 158 7.26 -13.30 13.67
N LEU A 159 5.96 -13.35 13.45
CA LEU A 159 4.99 -13.67 14.49
C LEU A 159 5.02 -15.18 14.77
N ALA A 160 5.12 -15.54 16.05
CA ALA A 160 5.02 -16.93 16.48
C ALA A 160 3.63 -17.53 16.19
N ASN A 161 2.60 -16.68 16.25
CA ASN A 161 1.23 -17.01 15.89
C ASN A 161 0.75 -16.03 14.81
N PRO A 162 0.97 -16.35 13.52
CA PRO A 162 0.35 -15.62 12.43
C PRO A 162 -1.18 -15.60 12.54
N PHE A 163 -1.81 -14.58 11.97
CA PHE A 163 -3.26 -14.42 12.05
C PHE A 163 -3.83 -13.82 10.75
N PRO A 164 -5.09 -14.07 10.39
CA PRO A 164 -5.66 -13.54 9.16
C PRO A 164 -5.77 -12.02 9.19
N GLN A 165 -5.53 -11.36 8.05
CA GLN A 165 -5.62 -9.91 7.93
C GLN A 165 -7.00 -9.35 8.33
N SER A 166 -8.04 -10.19 8.27
CA SER A 166 -9.39 -9.84 8.68
C SER A 166 -9.57 -9.63 10.18
N GLU A 167 -8.57 -9.89 11.01
CA GLU A 167 -8.57 -9.47 12.41
C GLU A 167 -8.15 -8.01 12.58
N LEU A 168 -7.53 -7.39 11.58
CA LEU A 168 -7.17 -5.98 11.61
C LEU A 168 -8.39 -5.11 11.30
N GLN A 169 -8.48 -3.97 11.98
CA GLN A 169 -9.54 -2.97 11.77
C GLN A 169 -8.99 -1.78 10.98
N LYS A 170 -9.73 -1.32 9.97
CA LYS A 170 -9.46 -0.08 9.25
C LYS A 170 -9.42 1.10 10.24
N LEU A 171 -8.43 1.98 10.08
CA LEU A 171 -8.18 3.07 11.01
C LEU A 171 -9.38 4.05 11.14
N VAL A 172 -10.06 4.34 10.03
CA VAL A 172 -11.13 5.34 9.97
C VAL A 172 -12.50 4.73 10.25
N SER A 173 -12.88 3.64 9.56
CA SER A 173 -14.22 3.06 9.71
C SER A 173 -14.33 2.10 10.91
N GLY A 174 -13.22 1.58 11.43
CA GLY A 174 -13.21 0.55 12.47
C GLY A 174 -13.67 -0.83 11.99
N GLU A 175 -14.07 -0.95 10.71
CA GLU A 175 -14.45 -2.22 10.10
C GLU A 175 -13.23 -3.11 9.90
N ASN A 176 -13.44 -4.41 9.96
CA ASN A 176 -12.40 -5.38 9.68
C ASN A 176 -11.93 -5.28 8.21
N ILE A 177 -10.66 -5.60 7.97
CA ILE A 177 -10.12 -5.73 6.62
C ILE A 177 -10.72 -6.97 5.95
N ASP A 178 -11.18 -6.85 4.71
CA ASP A 178 -11.71 -8.00 3.98
C ASP A 178 -10.59 -9.03 3.72
N GLN A 179 -10.90 -10.33 3.79
CA GLN A 179 -9.91 -11.38 3.50
C GLN A 179 -9.31 -11.28 2.10
N GLY A 180 -10.07 -10.77 1.12
CA GLY A 180 -9.59 -10.53 -0.24
C GLY A 180 -8.98 -9.14 -0.48
N TYR A 181 -8.85 -8.30 0.56
CA TYR A 181 -8.33 -6.94 0.39
C TYR A 181 -6.88 -6.98 -0.09
N SER A 182 -6.62 -6.44 -1.28
CA SER A 182 -5.30 -6.47 -1.92
C SER A 182 -4.62 -5.10 -2.03
N TYR A 183 -5.35 -4.00 -1.84
CA TYR A 183 -4.82 -2.65 -1.96
C TYR A 183 -3.78 -2.33 -0.88
N GLN A 184 -2.77 -1.56 -1.26
CA GLN A 184 -1.67 -1.15 -0.37
C GLN A 184 -1.29 0.31 -0.59
N PRO A 185 -0.92 1.01 0.49
CA PRO A 185 -1.01 0.57 1.89
C PRO A 185 -2.48 0.54 2.36
N ALA A 186 -2.80 -0.29 3.34
CA ALA A 186 -3.99 -0.08 4.18
C ALA A 186 -3.58 0.57 5.50
N TYR A 187 -4.43 1.44 6.03
CA TYR A 187 -4.22 2.03 7.35
C TYR A 187 -5.17 1.38 8.33
N VAL A 188 -4.59 0.77 9.36
CA VAL A 188 -5.29 -0.08 10.32
C VAL A 188 -5.00 0.38 11.74
N ARG A 189 -5.73 -0.18 12.69
CA ARG A 189 -5.44 -0.06 14.12
C ARG A 189 -4.50 -1.19 14.52
N GLN A 190 -3.50 -0.87 15.34
CA GLN A 190 -2.69 -1.89 15.98
C GLN A 190 -3.54 -2.73 16.94
N ARG A 191 -3.21 -4.02 17.07
CA ARG A 191 -3.77 -4.87 18.13
C ARG A 191 -2.98 -4.66 19.41
N ASP A 192 -3.67 -4.81 20.53
CA ASP A 192 -3.04 -4.69 21.85
C ASP A 192 -1.93 -5.74 22.00
N GLY A 193 -0.73 -5.28 22.38
CA GLY A 193 0.43 -6.12 22.65
C GLY A 193 1.28 -6.53 21.44
N ASP A 194 0.88 -6.20 20.21
CA ASP A 194 1.69 -6.54 19.02
C ASP A 194 2.97 -5.69 18.91
N PHE A 195 2.86 -4.43 19.33
CA PHE A 195 3.93 -3.44 19.32
C PHE A 195 4.17 -2.86 20.72
N PRO A 196 5.38 -2.36 21.00
CA PRO A 196 5.65 -1.61 22.22
C PRO A 196 4.78 -0.35 22.27
N ASP A 197 4.28 0.01 23.45
CA ASP A 197 3.51 1.23 23.65
C ASP A 197 4.25 2.48 23.13
N PHE A 198 3.49 3.47 22.65
CA PHE A 198 4.03 4.78 22.30
C PHE A 198 4.39 5.53 23.59
N PRO A 199 5.59 6.11 23.70
CA PRO A 199 5.91 7.01 24.81
C PRO A 199 5.04 8.27 24.81
#